data_AF-A0A4U1ZEB6-F1
#
_entry.id   AF-A0A4U1ZEB6-F1
#
_cell.length_a   1.000
_cell.length_b   1.000
_cell.length_c   1.000
_cell.angle_alpha   90.00
_cell.angle_beta   90.00
_cell.angle_gamma   90.00
#
_symmetry.space_group_name_H-M   'P 1'
#
loop_
_entity.id
_entity.type
_entity.pdbx_description
1 polymer ?
#
loop_
_entity_poly.entity_id
_entity_poly.type
_entity_poly.pdbx_seq_one_letter_code
_entity_poly.pdbx_strand_id
1 'polypeptide(L)'
;MSQILIIEITMEKDLVDWYIRNQPVYKRLSDKVESLLSEVFETSGLSYHQISSRTKTIDSVREKGSNEKYDDPINQIQDFSGIRIITYVEDEIDSICKIIEM
;
A
#
# COMPACT_ATOMS: atom_id res chain seq x y z
N MET A 1 11.81 33.20 -3.09
CA MET A 1 11.10 32.82 -1.85
C MET A 1 9.62 32.56 -2.11
N SER A 2 8.87 33.43 -2.79
CA SER A 2 7.42 33.28 -3.02
C SER A 2 7.00 32.24 -4.08
N GLN A 3 7.77 32.03 -5.16
CA GLN A 3 7.37 31.12 -6.25
C GLN A 3 7.50 29.63 -5.89
N ILE A 4 8.53 29.26 -5.13
CA ILE A 4 8.84 27.86 -4.77
C ILE A 4 7.76 27.31 -3.82
N LEU A 5 7.40 28.08 -2.79
CA LEU A 5 6.35 27.71 -1.84
C LEU A 5 4.99 27.48 -2.53
N ILE A 6 4.66 28.26 -3.58
CA ILE A 6 3.42 28.07 -4.34
C ILE A 6 3.46 26.76 -5.14
N ILE A 7 4.61 26.40 -5.72
CA ILE A 7 4.78 25.17 -6.49
C ILE A 7 4.63 23.95 -5.58
N GLU A 8 5.30 23.94 -4.42
CA GLU A 8 5.21 22.84 -3.45
C GLU A 8 3.76 22.61 -2.97
N ILE A 9 3.05 23.67 -2.60
CA ILE A 9 1.63 23.61 -2.19
C ILE A 9 0.76 23.08 -3.34
N THR A 10 1.04 23.46 -4.58
CA THR A 10 0.28 23.01 -5.75
C THR A 10 0.51 21.52 -6.02
N MET A 11 1.76 21.06 -5.96
CA MET A 11 2.12 19.65 -6.15
C MET A 11 1.51 18.73 -5.08
N GLU A 12 1.56 19.15 -3.81
CA GLU A 12 0.92 18.41 -2.71
C GLU A 12 -0.58 18.26 -2.95
N LYS A 13 -1.25 19.36 -3.32
CA LYS A 13 -2.69 19.35 -3.61
C LYS A 13 -3.02 18.44 -4.80
N ASP A 14 -2.24 18.48 -5.86
CA ASP A 14 -2.46 17.66 -7.06
C ASP A 14 -2.30 16.17 -6.76
N LEU A 15 -1.31 15.78 -5.95
CA LEU A 15 -1.14 14.41 -5.47
C LEU A 15 -2.34 13.95 -4.64
N VAL A 16 -2.79 14.76 -3.68
CA VAL A 16 -3.92 14.42 -2.80
C VAL A 16 -5.21 14.28 -3.61
N ASP A 17 -5.49 15.23 -4.51
CA ASP A 17 -6.68 15.20 -5.37
C ASP A 17 -6.65 13.98 -6.31
N TRP A 18 -5.49 13.66 -6.87
CA TRP A 18 -5.30 12.44 -7.66
C TRP A 18 -5.54 11.20 -6.80
N TYR A 19 -5.01 11.15 -5.58
CA TYR A 19 -5.15 9.98 -4.72
C TYR A 19 -6.59 9.77 -4.26
N ILE A 20 -7.34 10.83 -3.93
CA ILE A 20 -8.77 10.72 -3.58
C ILE A 20 -9.56 10.03 -4.70
N ARG A 21 -9.27 10.37 -5.97
CA ARG A 21 -9.94 9.74 -7.13
C ARG A 21 -9.53 8.28 -7.31
N ASN A 22 -8.30 7.91 -6.97
CA ASN A 22 -7.75 6.57 -7.18
C ASN A 22 -7.82 5.65 -5.95
N GLN A 23 -8.04 6.19 -4.75
CA GLN A 23 -8.11 5.43 -3.50
C GLN A 23 -9.12 4.27 -3.56
N PRO A 24 -10.31 4.41 -4.16
CA PRO A 24 -11.23 3.28 -4.32
C PRO A 24 -10.66 2.12 -5.15
N VAL A 25 -9.77 2.40 -6.11
CA VAL A 25 -9.09 1.38 -6.91
C VAL A 25 -8.10 0.61 -6.03
N TYR A 26 -7.25 1.33 -5.29
CA TYR A 26 -6.30 0.72 -4.36
C TYR A 26 -6.98 -0.01 -3.22
N LYS A 27 -8.13 0.47 -2.76
CA LYS A 27 -8.95 -0.26 -1.78
C LYS A 27 -9.45 -1.58 -2.34
N ARG A 28 -10.05 -1.57 -3.52
CA ARG A 28 -10.49 -2.82 -4.16
C ARG A 28 -9.33 -3.78 -4.43
N LEU A 29 -8.16 -3.27 -4.82
CA LEU A 29 -6.96 -4.08 -4.99
C LEU A 29 -6.54 -4.74 -3.67
N SER A 30 -6.43 -3.93 -2.61
CA SER A 30 -6.07 -4.37 -1.25
C SER A 30 -7.01 -5.50 -0.78
N ASP A 31 -8.32 -5.27 -0.86
CA ASP A 31 -9.34 -6.22 -0.43
C ASP A 31 -9.30 -7.52 -1.26
N LYS A 32 -9.06 -7.42 -2.58
CA LYS A 32 -8.97 -8.59 -3.47
C LYS A 32 -7.73 -9.44 -3.21
N VAL A 33 -6.58 -8.80 -2.98
CA VAL A 33 -5.34 -9.52 -2.70
C VAL A 33 -5.43 -10.23 -1.35
N GLU A 34 -6.04 -9.60 -0.35
CA GLU A 34 -6.33 -10.25 0.94
C GLU A 34 -7.19 -11.50 0.75
N SER A 35 -8.32 -11.41 0.04
CA SER A 35 -9.19 -12.57 -0.25
C SER A 35 -8.44 -13.69 -0.96
N LEU A 36 -7.69 -13.34 -2.01
CA LEU A 36 -6.93 -14.30 -2.80
C LEU A 36 -5.89 -15.03 -1.95
N LEU A 37 -5.13 -14.31 -1.13
CA LEU A 37 -4.12 -14.91 -0.26
C LEU A 37 -4.75 -15.80 0.80
N SER A 38 -5.89 -15.40 1.39
CA SER A 38 -6.64 -16.27 2.30
C SER A 38 -7.02 -17.60 1.64
N GLU A 39 -7.60 -17.54 0.43
CA GLU A 39 -8.02 -18.72 -0.34
C GLU A 39 -6.83 -19.62 -0.69
N VAL A 40 -5.70 -19.03 -1.09
CA VAL A 40 -4.47 -19.76 -1.44
C VAL A 40 -3.88 -20.46 -0.21
N PHE A 41 -3.81 -19.79 0.94
CA PHE A 41 -3.27 -20.38 2.17
C PHE A 41 -4.16 -21.50 2.69
N GLU A 42 -5.47 -21.33 2.66
CA GLU A 42 -6.44 -22.36 3.01
C GLU A 42 -6.31 -23.60 2.12
N THR A 43 -6.19 -23.40 0.80
CA THR A 43 -6.05 -24.49 -0.18
C THR A 43 -4.70 -25.21 -0.05
N SER A 44 -3.66 -24.50 0.37
CA SER A 44 -2.31 -25.05 0.57
C SER A 44 -2.11 -25.68 1.95
N GLY A 45 -3.12 -25.62 2.83
CA GLY A 45 -3.04 -26.15 4.19
C GLY A 45 -2.11 -25.35 5.12
N LEU A 46 -1.77 -24.11 4.76
CA LEU A 46 -0.97 -23.23 5.62
C LEU A 46 -1.84 -22.57 6.68
N SER A 47 -1.39 -22.64 7.92
CA SER A 47 -1.99 -21.90 9.03
C SER A 47 -1.38 -20.51 9.13
N TYR A 48 -2.19 -19.51 9.43
CA TYR A 48 -1.76 -18.14 9.69
C TYR A 48 -2.61 -17.54 10.81
N HIS A 49 -2.04 -16.64 11.59
CA HIS A 49 -2.76 -15.99 12.69
C HIS A 49 -3.75 -14.96 12.16
N GLN A 50 -3.29 -14.12 11.23
CA GLN A 50 -4.13 -13.10 10.62
C GLN A 50 -3.57 -12.65 9.28
N ILE A 51 -4.45 -12.44 8.31
CA ILE A 51 -4.19 -11.62 7.13
C ILE A 51 -5.07 -10.38 7.18
N SER A 52 -4.51 -9.25 6.77
CA SER A 52 -5.23 -8.00 6.67
C SER A 52 -4.63 -7.12 5.58
N SER A 53 -5.48 -6.39 4.89
CA SER A 53 -5.03 -5.38 3.94
C SER A 53 -5.14 -3.97 4.51
N ARG A 54 -4.28 -3.09 4.00
CA ARG A 54 -4.26 -1.68 4.33
C ARG A 54 -4.12 -0.88 3.05
N THR A 55 -5.10 -0.01 2.80
CA THR A 55 -4.98 1.06 1.82
C THR A 55 -4.43 2.31 2.50
N LYS A 56 -3.51 3.02 1.84
CA LYS A 56 -2.89 4.22 2.41
C LYS A 56 -3.96 5.29 2.69
N THR A 57 -3.81 6.02 3.80
CA THR A 57 -4.73 7.12 4.14
C THR A 57 -4.35 8.39 3.37
N ILE A 58 -5.28 9.33 3.25
CA ILE A 58 -5.01 10.63 2.62
C ILE A 58 -3.89 11.37 3.35
N ASP A 59 -3.89 11.35 4.69
CA ASP A 59 -2.86 12.03 5.48
C ASP A 59 -1.47 11.42 5.27
N SER A 60 -1.37 10.09 5.19
CA SER A 60 -0.09 9.42 4.87
C SER A 60 0.38 9.67 3.43
N VAL A 61 -0.53 9.94 2.49
CA VAL A 61 -0.16 10.36 1.13
C VAL A 61 0.38 11.79 1.14
N ARG A 62 -0.29 12.70 1.85
CA ARG A 62 0.15 14.08 2.03
C ARG A 62 1.57 14.13 2.63
N GLU A 63 1.77 13.45 3.74
CA GLU A 63 3.08 13.38 4.42
C GLU A 63 4.19 12.82 3.51
N LYS A 64 3.89 11.81 2.70
CA LYS A 64 4.86 11.28 1.72
C LYS A 64 5.14 12.27 0.59
N GLY A 65 4.11 12.96 0.09
CA GLY A 65 4.23 13.92 -1.00
C GLY A 65 5.07 15.14 -0.65
N SER A 66 5.07 15.54 0.63
CA SER A 66 5.92 16.64 1.13
C SER A 66 7.39 16.23 1.33
N ASN A 67 7.77 14.98 1.02
CA ASN A 67 9.15 14.53 1.16
C ASN A 67 9.97 14.90 -0.08
N GLU A 68 11.06 15.64 0.12
CA GLU A 68 11.96 16.15 -0.93
C GLU A 68 12.57 15.06 -1.84
N LYS A 69 12.53 13.78 -1.43
CA LYS A 69 13.02 12.69 -2.26
C LYS A 69 12.12 12.36 -3.47
N TYR A 70 10.93 12.96 -3.56
CA TYR A 70 10.00 12.70 -4.65
C TYR A 70 9.78 13.94 -5.51
N ASP A 71 10.44 14.00 -6.67
CA ASP A 71 10.24 15.04 -7.67
C ASP A 71 8.93 14.87 -8.45
N ASP A 72 8.40 13.64 -8.52
CA ASP A 72 7.11 13.31 -9.12
C ASP A 72 6.35 12.33 -8.20
N PRO A 73 5.73 12.84 -7.12
CA PRO A 73 5.10 11.99 -6.11
C PRO A 73 4.01 11.07 -6.65
N ILE A 74 3.29 11.47 -7.72
CA ILE A 74 2.21 10.67 -8.30
C ILE A 74 2.75 9.38 -8.91
N ASN A 75 3.88 9.43 -9.60
CA ASN A 75 4.48 8.27 -10.26
C ASN A 75 5.51 7.53 -9.39
N GLN A 76 6.07 8.19 -8.37
CA GLN A 76 7.14 7.61 -7.53
C GLN A 76 6.62 6.98 -6.23
N ILE A 77 5.48 7.40 -5.70
CA ILE A 77 4.86 6.72 -4.56
C ILE A 77 4.13 5.48 -5.08
N GLN A 78 4.48 4.30 -4.56
CA GLN A 78 3.89 3.03 -5.01
C GLN A 78 3.20 2.23 -3.89
N ASP A 79 3.42 2.60 -2.64
CA ASP A 79 2.92 1.89 -1.45
C ASP A 79 1.49 2.29 -1.08
N PHE A 80 0.59 2.36 -2.07
CA PHE A 80 -0.81 2.70 -1.86
C PHE A 80 -1.65 1.54 -1.32
N SER A 81 -1.25 0.31 -1.64
CA SER A 81 -1.84 -0.94 -1.18
C SER A 81 -0.78 -1.75 -0.45
N GLY A 82 -1.12 -2.30 0.71
CA GLY A 82 -0.26 -3.17 1.48
C GLY A 82 -1.02 -4.33 2.09
N ILE A 83 -0.36 -5.47 2.21
CA ILE A 83 -0.87 -6.67 2.89
C ILE A 83 0.01 -6.92 4.11
N ARG A 84 -0.61 -7.28 5.22
CA ARG A 84 0.06 -7.74 6.43
C ARG A 84 -0.40 -9.15 6.75
N ILE A 85 0.57 -10.04 6.87
CA ILE A 85 0.39 -11.42 7.31
C ILE A 85 1.09 -11.57 8.65
N ILE A 86 0.39 -12.14 9.62
CA ILE A 86 0.91 -12.49 10.94
C ILE A 86 0.83 -14.01 11.04
N THR A 87 1.96 -14.66 11.30
CA THR A 87 2.07 -16.12 11.49
C THR A 87 2.00 -16.48 12.96
N TYR A 88 1.78 -17.77 13.27
CA TYR A 88 1.83 -18.24 14.65
C TYR A 88 3.26 -18.45 15.12
N VAL A 89 4.12 -18.90 14.21
CA VAL A 89 5.55 -19.15 14.46
C VAL A 89 6.41 -18.59 13.33
N GLU A 90 7.70 -18.39 13.61
CA GLU A 90 8.65 -17.82 12.65
C GLU A 90 8.91 -18.76 11.47
N ASP A 91 8.97 -20.08 11.72
CA ASP A 91 9.23 -21.11 10.70
C ASP A 91 8.20 -21.13 9.54
N GLU A 92 7.00 -20.56 9.74
CA GLU A 92 5.96 -20.46 8.71
C GLU A 92 6.26 -19.38 7.67
N ILE A 93 7.10 -18.39 7.99
CA ILE A 93 7.39 -17.23 7.12
C ILE A 93 7.95 -17.70 5.78
N ASP A 94 8.94 -18.59 5.78
CA ASP A 94 9.58 -19.10 4.56
C ASP A 94 8.59 -19.83 3.64
N SER A 95 7.63 -20.55 4.21
CA SER A 95 6.61 -21.28 3.44
C SER A 95 5.63 -20.32 2.79
N ILE A 96 5.21 -19.29 3.53
CA ILE A 96 4.32 -18.24 3.02
C ILE A 96 5.02 -17.44 1.90
N CYS A 97 6.28 -17.04 2.11
CA CYS A 97 7.06 -16.33 1.11
C CYS A 97 7.16 -17.11 -0.20
N LYS A 98 7.45 -18.42 -0.13
CA LYS A 98 7.50 -19.28 -1.32
C LYS A 98 6.18 -19.29 -2.08
N ILE A 99 5.05 -19.41 -1.39
CA ILE A 99 3.73 -19.40 -2.05
C ILE A 99 3.45 -18.07 -2.75
N ILE A 100 3.86 -16.94 -2.16
CA ILE A 100 3.63 -15.62 -2.72
C ILE A 100 4.51 -15.36 -3.96
N GLU A 101 5.73 -15.91 -3.98
CA GLU A 101 6.70 -15.72 -5.07
C GLU A 101 6.49 -16.65 -6.28
N MET A 102 5.64 -17.68 -6.15
CA MET A 102 5.32 -18.66 -7.20
C MET A 102 4.62 -18.03 -8.42
#